data_AF-R5FNP7-F1
#
_entry.id   AF-R5FNP7-F1
#
_cell.length_a   1.000
_cell.length_b   1.000
_cell.length_c   1.000
_cell.angle_alpha   90.00
_cell.angle_beta   90.00
_cell.angle_gamma   90.00
#
_symmetry.space_group_name_H-M   'P 1'
#
loop_
_entity.id
_entity.type
_entity.pdbx_description
1 polymer ?
#
loop_
_entity_poly.entity_id
_entity_poly.type
_entity_poly.pdbx_seq_one_letter_code
_entity_poly.pdbx_strand_id
1 'polypeptide(L)'
;MKDFLSNSTIPYWIVFGLVTAAGIIALLNMRKKTISKESVRLVTLLALTGTALGLIIYSIMGGSSIWWCTSSDYSFFGKLVRVIPLIIFVGIQLAQVFVYKIFVGQYFQKELSIKGSFISLIIIVPATIFLYIILDLFGMGQGMKDTIFYIIICLSLIAGTGWAMTRNVQSIGKKYGMLFTAVTLIMIIGGLMSLMLLITALITLIVQVLTIVILVVGIFYALSKVMSPAIDIQSRTDLDGKLHETQSQKRVADAQILNRRERK
;
A
#
# COMPACT_ATOMS: atom_id res chain seq x y z
N MET A 1 7.00 -24.41 0.64
CA MET A 1 7.18 -23.22 1.52
C MET A 1 6.23 -22.10 1.14
N LYS A 2 6.12 -21.72 -0.14
CA LYS A 2 5.08 -20.78 -0.62
C LYS A 2 3.67 -21.16 -0.16
N ASP A 3 3.29 -22.43 -0.27
CA ASP A 3 1.95 -22.90 0.11
C ASP A 3 1.64 -22.73 1.60
N PHE A 4 2.65 -22.91 2.47
CA PHE A 4 2.49 -22.65 3.90
C PHE A 4 2.32 -21.14 4.18
N LEU A 5 3.12 -20.31 3.52
CA LEU A 5 3.06 -18.85 3.67
C LEU A 5 1.78 -18.25 3.08
N SER A 6 1.19 -18.86 2.04
CA SER A 6 -0.07 -18.43 1.43
C SER A 6 -1.31 -18.95 2.15
N ASN A 7 -1.17 -19.94 3.04
CA ASN A 7 -2.30 -20.57 3.75
C ASN A 7 -2.30 -20.26 5.26
N SER A 8 -1.21 -19.70 5.80
CA SER A 8 -1.09 -19.40 7.24
C SER A 8 -0.64 -17.97 7.50
N THR A 9 -1.30 -17.30 8.44
CA THR A 9 -0.93 -15.96 8.90
C THR A 9 0.13 -15.99 10.02
N ILE A 10 0.43 -17.17 10.57
CA ILE A 10 1.37 -17.36 11.69
C ILE A 10 2.74 -16.72 11.42
N PRO A 11 3.38 -16.90 10.24
CA PRO A 11 4.69 -16.33 9.98
C PRO A 11 4.73 -14.80 10.08
N TYR A 12 3.65 -14.12 9.66
CA TYR A 12 3.53 -12.67 9.75
C TYR A 12 3.35 -12.20 11.18
N TRP A 13 2.57 -12.93 11.98
CA TRP A 13 2.42 -12.65 13.41
C TRP A 13 3.70 -12.89 14.20
N ILE A 14 4.51 -13.88 13.82
CA ILE A 14 5.85 -14.08 14.40
C ILE A 14 6.75 -12.87 14.12
N VAL A 15 6.81 -12.42 12.86
CA VAL A 15 7.58 -11.22 12.49
C VAL A 15 7.09 -9.99 13.27
N PHE A 16 5.77 -9.78 13.32
CA PHE A 16 5.14 -8.72 14.08
C PHE A 16 5.53 -8.78 15.56
N GLY A 17 5.43 -9.96 16.17
CA GLY A 17 5.76 -10.18 17.58
C GLY A 17 7.22 -9.91 17.89
N LEU A 18 8.15 -10.38 17.06
CA LEU A 18 9.59 -10.17 17.23
C LEU A 18 9.96 -8.68 17.17
N VAL A 19 9.48 -7.98 16.15
CA VAL A 19 9.71 -6.54 15.95
C VAL A 19 9.11 -5.73 17.11
N THR A 20 7.88 -6.03 17.49
CA THR A 20 7.18 -5.34 18.57
C THR A 20 7.85 -5.59 19.91
N ALA A 21 8.23 -6.84 20.20
CA ALA A 21 8.96 -7.21 21.42
C ALA A 21 10.31 -6.47 21.51
N ALA A 22 11.06 -6.39 20.40
CA ALA A 22 12.31 -5.63 20.36
C ALA A 22 12.08 -4.15 20.74
N GLY A 23 11.04 -3.52 20.18
CA GLY A 23 10.68 -2.13 20.48
C GLY A 23 10.29 -1.93 21.95
N ILE A 24 9.42 -2.79 22.48
CA ILE A 24 8.96 -2.71 23.88
C ILE A 24 10.13 -2.90 24.85
N ILE A 25 10.96 -3.93 24.64
CA ILE A 25 12.12 -4.19 25.50
C ILE A 25 13.11 -3.02 25.45
N ALA A 26 13.34 -2.43 24.27
CA ALA A 26 14.18 -1.25 24.14
C ALA A 26 13.62 -0.08 24.96
N LEU A 27 12.35 0.28 24.76
CA LEU A 27 11.70 1.38 25.48
C LEU A 27 11.70 1.18 27.00
N LEU A 28 11.44 -0.04 27.48
CA LEU A 28 11.49 -0.38 28.90
C LEU A 28 12.90 -0.22 29.48
N ASN A 29 13.93 -0.63 28.75
CA ASN A 29 15.32 -0.50 29.21
C ASN A 29 15.85 0.93 29.10
N MET A 30 15.36 1.75 28.17
CA MET A 30 15.73 3.18 28.06
C MET A 30 15.33 3.99 29.30
N ARG A 31 14.32 3.54 30.06
CA ARG A 31 13.94 4.15 31.35
C ARG A 31 15.00 3.97 32.43
N LYS A 32 15.94 3.04 32.24
CA LYS A 32 17.03 2.80 33.19
C LYS A 32 18.18 3.75 32.92
N LYS A 33 18.91 4.16 33.97
CA LYS A 33 20.11 5.01 33.84
C LYS A 33 21.21 4.35 33.01
N THR A 34 21.35 3.03 33.12
CA THR A 34 22.34 2.23 32.40
C THR A 34 21.67 1.06 31.68
N ILE A 35 22.04 0.87 30.43
CA ILE A 35 21.57 -0.24 29.60
C ILE A 35 22.59 -1.38 29.72
N SER A 36 22.10 -2.61 29.92
CA SER A 36 22.99 -3.78 29.98
C SER A 36 23.37 -4.26 28.59
N LYS A 37 24.56 -4.86 28.46
CA LYS A 37 25.04 -5.48 27.22
C LYS A 37 24.10 -6.57 26.72
N GLU A 38 23.53 -7.36 27.63
CA GLU A 38 22.58 -8.42 27.28
C GLU A 38 21.27 -7.86 26.73
N SER A 39 20.76 -6.75 27.27
CA SER A 39 19.60 -6.06 26.69
C SER A 39 19.89 -5.57 25.26
N VAL A 40 21.10 -5.04 25.00
CA VAL A 40 21.48 -4.61 23.63
C VAL A 40 21.52 -5.79 22.67
N ARG A 41 22.12 -6.90 23.08
CA ARG A 41 22.17 -8.13 22.29
C ARG A 41 20.77 -8.66 21.99
N LEU A 42 19.92 -8.75 23.00
CA LEU A 42 18.56 -9.26 22.87
C LEU A 42 17.72 -8.40 21.92
N VAL A 43 17.69 -7.08 22.14
CA VAL A 43 16.95 -6.16 21.26
C VAL A 43 17.47 -6.21 19.83
N THR A 44 18.80 -6.22 19.64
CA THR A 44 19.41 -6.31 18.30
C THR A 44 19.03 -7.62 17.61
N LEU A 45 19.09 -8.74 18.34
CA LEU A 45 18.76 -10.07 17.80
C LEU A 45 17.28 -10.14 17.40
N LEU A 46 16.37 -9.70 18.27
CA LEU A 46 14.93 -9.71 18.00
C LEU A 46 14.58 -8.80 16.82
N ALA A 47 15.14 -7.58 16.79
CA ALA A 47 14.93 -6.63 15.70
C ALA A 47 15.42 -7.20 14.37
N LEU A 48 16.67 -7.67 14.34
CA LEU A 48 17.30 -8.18 13.13
C LEU A 48 16.61 -9.46 12.64
N THR A 49 16.28 -10.39 13.53
CA THR A 49 15.61 -11.64 13.18
C THR A 49 14.21 -11.36 12.64
N GLY A 50 13.44 -10.48 13.30
CA GLY A 50 12.11 -10.09 12.83
C GLY A 50 12.17 -9.44 11.44
N THR A 51 13.06 -8.47 11.25
CA THR A 51 13.21 -7.81 9.94
C THR A 51 13.71 -8.76 8.85
N ALA A 52 14.72 -9.59 9.14
CA ALA A 52 15.27 -10.53 8.17
C ALA A 52 14.23 -11.58 7.75
N LEU A 53 13.46 -12.13 8.69
CA LEU A 53 12.35 -13.03 8.38
C LEU A 53 11.30 -12.34 7.50
N GLY A 54 10.94 -11.09 7.80
CA GLY A 54 10.02 -10.30 6.96
C GLY A 54 10.53 -10.14 5.53
N LEU A 55 11.82 -9.84 5.36
CA LEU A 55 12.46 -9.73 4.04
C LEU A 55 12.51 -11.07 3.30
N ILE A 56 12.76 -12.18 4.01
CA ILE A 56 12.76 -13.53 3.43
C ILE A 56 11.35 -13.94 2.97
N ILE A 57 10.33 -13.68 3.79
CA ILE A 57 8.94 -13.95 3.40
C ILE A 57 8.60 -13.22 2.09
N TYR A 58 9.03 -11.96 1.99
CA TYR A 58 8.80 -11.18 0.78
C TYR A 58 9.66 -11.57 -0.41
N SER A 59 10.92 -11.96 -0.22
CA SER A 59 11.73 -12.46 -1.34
C SER A 59 11.12 -13.72 -1.94
N ILE A 60 10.45 -14.54 -1.11
CA ILE A 60 9.76 -15.74 -1.56
C ILE A 60 8.42 -15.40 -2.21
N MET A 61 7.60 -14.54 -1.60
CA MET A 61 6.22 -14.30 -2.03
C MET A 61 6.01 -13.09 -2.95
N GLY A 62 6.97 -12.17 -3.00
CA GLY A 62 6.81 -10.87 -3.65
C GLY A 62 5.58 -10.12 -3.14
N GLY A 63 4.85 -9.48 -4.05
CA GLY A 63 3.61 -8.77 -3.75
C GLY A 63 2.49 -9.64 -3.17
N SER A 64 2.56 -10.97 -3.32
CA SER A 64 1.60 -11.88 -2.67
C SER A 64 1.81 -12.00 -1.17
N SER A 65 2.85 -11.40 -0.58
CA SER A 65 3.07 -11.41 0.87
C SER A 65 1.96 -10.71 1.66
N ILE A 66 1.15 -9.86 1.03
CA ILE A 66 -0.03 -9.22 1.63
C ILE A 66 -1.34 -9.95 1.31
N TRP A 67 -1.30 -11.20 0.84
CA TRP A 67 -2.50 -11.99 0.53
C TRP A 67 -3.47 -12.01 1.72
N TRP A 68 -2.95 -12.10 2.95
CA TRP A 68 -3.76 -12.17 4.16
C TRP A 68 -4.57 -10.89 4.42
N CYS A 69 -4.22 -9.79 3.74
CA CYS A 69 -4.91 -8.50 3.77
C CYS A 69 -5.70 -8.23 2.48
N THR A 70 -5.25 -8.77 1.34
CA THR A 70 -5.77 -8.44 -0.01
C THR A 70 -6.51 -9.57 -0.73
N SER A 71 -6.61 -10.77 -0.13
CA SER A 71 -7.23 -11.94 -0.75
C SER A 71 -8.63 -11.64 -1.30
N SER A 72 -8.94 -12.20 -2.47
CA SER A 72 -10.26 -12.16 -3.10
C SER A 72 -11.36 -12.75 -2.22
N ASP A 73 -11.00 -13.64 -1.29
CA ASP A 73 -11.96 -14.30 -0.40
C ASP A 73 -12.57 -13.35 0.64
N TYR A 74 -11.95 -12.18 0.83
CA TYR A 74 -12.41 -11.18 1.80
C TYR A 74 -13.32 -10.13 1.17
N SER A 75 -14.44 -9.87 1.83
CA SER A 75 -15.29 -8.72 1.54
C SER A 75 -14.56 -7.40 1.83
N PHE A 76 -15.07 -6.29 1.30
CA PHE A 76 -14.47 -4.95 1.47
C PHE A 76 -14.14 -4.63 2.94
N PHE A 77 -15.11 -4.80 3.84
CA PHE A 77 -14.91 -4.57 5.27
C PHE A 77 -13.90 -5.54 5.90
N GLY A 78 -13.88 -6.80 5.44
CA GLY A 78 -12.89 -7.79 5.87
C GLY A 78 -11.46 -7.35 5.55
N LYS A 79 -11.23 -6.80 4.35
CA LYS A 79 -9.94 -6.24 3.95
C LYS A 79 -9.59 -4.98 4.76
N LEU A 80 -10.56 -4.09 4.99
CA LEU A 80 -10.35 -2.85 5.74
C LEU A 80 -9.88 -3.11 7.18
N VAL A 81 -10.53 -4.05 7.88
CA VAL A 81 -10.13 -4.43 9.24
C VAL A 81 -8.71 -5.02 9.27
N ARG A 82 -8.32 -5.77 8.23
CA ARG A 82 -7.00 -6.42 8.14
C ARG A 82 -5.88 -5.47 7.73
N VAL A 83 -6.20 -4.36 7.07
CA VAL A 83 -5.24 -3.27 6.82
C VAL A 83 -4.79 -2.60 8.13
N ILE A 84 -5.63 -2.57 9.17
CA ILE A 84 -5.28 -1.92 10.44
C ILE A 84 -4.03 -2.53 11.09
N PRO A 85 -3.93 -3.87 11.31
CA PRO A 85 -2.68 -4.49 11.76
C PRO A 85 -1.47 -4.19 10.88
N LEU A 86 -1.66 -4.09 9.56
CA LEU A 86 -0.58 -3.75 8.62
C LEU A 86 -0.10 -2.31 8.82
N ILE A 87 -1.00 -1.34 8.97
CA ILE A 87 -0.66 0.06 9.27
C ILE A 87 0.13 0.14 10.58
N ILE A 88 -0.35 -0.54 11.62
CA ILE A 88 0.32 -0.58 12.93
C ILE A 88 1.72 -1.18 12.77
N PHE A 89 1.85 -2.29 12.06
CA PHE A 89 3.13 -2.95 11.82
C PHE A 89 4.13 -2.05 11.09
N VAL A 90 3.71 -1.37 10.03
CA VAL A 90 4.54 -0.40 9.30
C VAL A 90 4.97 0.73 10.23
N GLY A 91 4.03 1.28 11.01
CA GLY A 91 4.32 2.32 11.99
C GLY A 91 5.37 1.88 13.01
N ILE A 92 5.24 0.66 13.55
CA ILE A 92 6.21 0.08 14.48
C ILE A 92 7.57 -0.10 13.79
N GLN A 93 7.64 -0.68 12.59
CA GLN A 93 8.91 -0.89 11.88
C GLN A 93 9.65 0.42 11.59
N LEU A 94 8.94 1.46 11.15
CA LEU A 94 9.53 2.77 10.89
C LEU A 94 10.02 3.41 12.20
N ALA A 95 9.21 3.36 13.26
CA ALA A 95 9.61 3.86 14.58
C ALA A 95 10.79 3.07 15.17
N GLN A 96 10.87 1.76 14.90
CA GLN A 96 11.89 0.87 15.44
C GLN A 96 13.30 1.30 15.08
N VAL A 97 13.53 1.85 13.87
CA VAL A 97 14.83 2.38 13.45
C VAL A 97 15.30 3.49 14.40
N PHE A 98 14.40 4.41 14.76
CA PHE A 98 14.69 5.52 15.66
C PHE A 98 14.85 5.05 17.11
N VAL A 99 13.94 4.18 17.58
CA VAL A 99 14.03 3.59 18.92
C VAL A 99 15.35 2.85 19.09
N TYR A 100 15.74 2.03 18.11
CA TYR A 100 17.00 1.29 18.14
C TYR A 100 18.21 2.22 18.15
N LYS A 101 18.21 3.28 17.33
CA LYS A 101 19.27 4.30 17.36
C LYS A 101 19.43 4.89 18.76
N ILE A 102 18.35 5.37 19.37
CA ILE A 102 18.42 6.05 20.68
C ILE A 102 18.87 5.05 21.74
N PHE A 103 18.31 3.84 21.73
CA PHE A 103 18.64 2.77 22.65
C PHE A 103 20.13 2.37 22.61
N VAL A 104 20.69 2.14 21.42
CA VAL A 104 22.13 1.81 21.28
C VAL A 104 23.00 3.03 21.59
N GLY A 105 22.57 4.23 21.23
CA GLY A 105 23.25 5.48 21.57
C GLY A 105 23.37 5.68 23.09
N GLN A 106 22.31 5.39 23.85
CA GLN A 106 22.31 5.45 25.31
C GLN A 106 23.21 4.38 25.94
N TYR A 107 23.34 3.19 25.34
CA TYR A 107 24.29 2.18 25.81
C TYR A 107 25.74 2.64 25.68
N PHE A 108 26.10 3.24 24.55
CA PHE A 108 27.47 3.74 24.31
C PHE A 108 27.72 5.16 24.83
N GLN A 109 26.69 5.87 25.29
CA GLN A 109 26.75 7.29 25.66
C GLN A 109 27.29 8.17 24.52
N LYS A 110 26.87 7.86 23.29
CA LYS A 110 27.31 8.53 22.05
C LYS A 110 26.15 8.78 21.12
N GLU A 111 26.23 9.86 20.35
CA GLU A 111 25.29 10.09 19.27
C GLU A 111 25.65 9.23 18.05
N LEU A 112 24.62 8.55 17.53
CA LEU A 112 24.71 7.71 16.34
C LEU A 112 23.95 8.33 15.16
N SER A 113 24.48 8.11 13.96
CA SER A 113 23.94 8.65 12.73
C SER A 113 23.19 7.58 11.95
N ILE A 114 21.91 7.85 11.69
CA ILE A 114 21.09 7.11 10.72
C ILE A 114 20.64 8.00 9.54
N LYS A 115 20.90 9.31 9.63
CA LYS A 115 20.37 10.31 8.68
C LYS A 115 20.83 10.02 7.25
N GLY A 116 22.10 9.64 7.08
CA GLY A 116 22.67 9.31 5.77
C GLY A 116 21.93 8.16 5.10
N SER A 117 21.81 7.02 5.79
CA SER A 117 21.09 5.83 5.30
C SER A 117 19.60 6.10 5.06
N PHE A 118 18.96 6.90 5.92
CA PHE A 118 17.54 7.24 5.80
C PHE A 118 17.28 8.12 4.57
N ILE A 119 18.09 9.17 4.38
CA ILE A 119 18.02 10.05 3.20
C ILE A 119 18.29 9.24 1.93
N SER A 120 19.31 8.38 1.93
CA SER A 120 19.68 7.61 0.74
C SER A 120 18.66 6.57 0.30
N LEU A 121 17.71 6.21 1.16
CA LEU A 121 16.74 5.17 0.89
C LEU A 121 15.33 5.75 0.70
N ILE A 122 14.92 6.70 1.54
CA ILE A 122 13.56 7.26 1.49
C ILE A 122 13.42 8.38 0.46
N ILE A 123 14.48 9.16 0.19
CA ILE A 123 14.42 10.26 -0.80
C ILE A 123 14.78 9.76 -2.19
N ILE A 124 15.79 8.89 -2.29
CA ILE A 124 16.26 8.38 -3.58
C ILE A 124 15.27 7.40 -4.23
N VAL A 125 14.51 6.61 -3.48
CA VAL A 125 13.52 5.70 -4.10
C VAL A 125 12.43 6.48 -4.85
N PRO A 126 11.76 7.49 -4.27
CA PRO A 126 10.84 8.37 -5.03
C PRO A 126 11.54 9.13 -6.15
N ALA A 127 12.72 9.72 -5.88
CA ALA A 127 13.43 10.51 -6.89
C ALA A 127 13.83 9.67 -8.12
N THR A 128 14.18 8.40 -7.93
CA THR A 128 14.52 7.48 -9.01
C THR A 128 13.29 7.04 -9.80
N ILE A 129 12.11 6.93 -9.18
CA ILE A 129 10.84 6.73 -9.90
C ILE A 129 10.53 7.94 -10.79
N PHE A 130 10.64 9.17 -10.26
CA PHE A 130 10.45 10.38 -11.06
C PHE A 130 11.43 10.48 -12.23
N LEU A 131 12.70 10.18 -11.98
CA LEU A 131 13.70 10.12 -13.03
C LEU A 131 13.35 9.07 -14.09
N TYR A 132 12.89 7.89 -13.67
CA TYR A 132 12.47 6.82 -14.59
C TYR A 132 11.37 7.30 -15.54
N ILE A 133 10.36 7.99 -15.03
CA ILE A 133 9.28 8.59 -15.83
C ILE A 133 9.83 9.63 -16.81
N ILE A 134 10.74 10.51 -16.36
CA ILE A 134 11.35 11.52 -17.22
C ILE A 134 12.14 10.85 -18.36
N LEU A 135 12.96 9.86 -18.06
CA LEU A 135 13.74 9.13 -19.07
C LEU A 135 12.83 8.39 -20.07
N ASP A 136 11.67 7.91 -19.60
CA ASP A 136 10.64 7.30 -20.45
C ASP A 136 10.01 8.33 -21.42
N LEU A 137 9.71 9.54 -20.93
CA LEU A 137 9.20 10.64 -21.76
C LEU A 137 10.19 11.08 -22.85
N PHE A 138 11.50 10.94 -22.61
CA PHE A 138 12.53 11.19 -23.61
C PHE A 138 12.74 10.04 -24.62
N GLY A 139 11.90 9.01 -24.57
CA GLY A 139 11.94 7.88 -25.51
C GLY A 139 13.16 6.97 -25.33
N MET A 140 13.79 6.99 -24.15
CA MET A 140 14.98 6.19 -23.88
C MET A 140 14.64 4.69 -23.85
N GLY A 141 15.49 3.87 -24.48
CA GLY A 141 15.35 2.42 -24.49
C GLY A 141 15.37 1.82 -23.09
N GLN A 142 14.52 0.81 -22.84
CA GLN A 142 14.30 0.20 -21.51
C GLN A 142 15.60 -0.24 -20.83
N GLY A 143 16.50 -0.93 -21.55
CA GLY A 143 17.78 -1.38 -20.99
C GLY A 143 18.69 -0.24 -20.51
N MET A 144 18.68 0.91 -21.18
CA MET A 144 19.47 2.08 -20.76
C MET A 144 18.86 2.77 -19.54
N LYS A 145 17.52 2.88 -19.49
CA LYS A 145 16.79 3.41 -18.34
C LYS A 145 17.05 2.57 -17.08
N ASP A 146 16.94 1.26 -17.19
CA ASP A 146 17.16 0.33 -16.08
C ASP A 146 18.61 0.42 -15.58
N THR A 147 19.59 0.49 -16.49
CA THR A 147 21.00 0.65 -16.13
C THR A 147 21.25 1.95 -15.36
N ILE A 148 20.76 3.09 -15.85
CA ILE A 148 20.89 4.39 -15.19
C ILE A 148 20.23 4.35 -13.80
N PHE A 149 19.03 3.78 -13.73
CA PHE A 149 18.29 3.61 -12.48
C PHE A 149 19.11 2.83 -11.43
N TYR A 150 19.65 1.67 -11.81
CA TYR A 150 20.46 0.85 -10.89
C TYR A 150 21.76 1.54 -10.46
N ILE A 151 22.45 2.23 -11.37
CA ILE A 151 23.67 2.99 -11.05
C ILE A 151 23.38 4.06 -10.01
N ILE A 152 22.32 4.86 -10.22
CA ILE A 152 21.96 5.96 -9.31
C ILE A 152 21.59 5.42 -7.93
N ILE A 153 20.78 4.35 -7.85
CA ILE A 153 20.45 3.71 -6.58
C ILE A 153 21.71 3.19 -5.89
N CYS A 154 22.59 2.52 -6.62
CA CYS A 154 23.80 1.93 -6.05
C CYS A 154 24.75 3.01 -5.50
N LEU A 155 25.05 4.04 -6.29
CA LEU A 155 25.89 5.16 -5.86
C LEU A 155 25.30 5.89 -4.65
N SER A 156 23.99 6.11 -4.68
CA SER A 156 23.26 6.76 -3.59
C SER A 156 23.31 5.96 -2.30
N LEU A 157 23.14 4.65 -2.38
CA LEU A 157 23.24 3.73 -1.25
C LEU A 157 24.65 3.71 -0.67
N ILE A 158 25.67 3.60 -1.52
CA ILE A 158 27.07 3.59 -1.10
C ILE A 158 27.42 4.92 -0.43
N ALA A 159 27.05 6.06 -1.03
CA ALA A 159 27.35 7.38 -0.49
C ALA A 159 26.64 7.61 0.87
N GLY A 160 25.33 7.41 0.94
CA GLY A 160 24.56 7.67 2.16
C GLY A 160 24.88 6.70 3.29
N THR A 161 24.98 5.40 2.98
CA THR A 161 25.31 4.37 3.97
C THR A 161 26.78 4.45 4.37
N GLY A 162 27.69 4.68 3.43
CA GLY A 162 29.12 4.86 3.71
C GLY A 162 29.38 6.08 4.61
N TRP A 163 28.69 7.19 4.36
CA TRP A 163 28.76 8.36 5.23
C TRP A 163 28.24 8.09 6.65
N ALA A 164 27.10 7.40 6.77
CA ALA A 164 26.58 6.97 8.07
C ALA A 164 27.56 6.03 8.79
N MET A 165 28.13 5.07 8.06
CA MET A 165 29.08 4.10 8.59
C MET A 165 30.33 4.78 9.14
N THR A 166 30.94 5.70 8.40
CA THR A 166 32.15 6.43 8.84
C THR A 166 31.89 7.18 10.14
N ARG A 167 30.76 7.89 10.25
CA ARG A 167 30.37 8.58 11.49
C ARG A 167 30.16 7.61 12.65
N ASN A 168 29.48 6.50 12.42
CA ASN A 168 29.20 5.53 13.47
C ASN A 168 30.49 4.82 13.95
N VAL A 169 31.39 4.50 13.03
CA VAL A 169 32.71 3.91 13.35
C VAL A 169 33.57 4.88 14.17
N GLN A 170 33.55 6.17 13.83
CA GLN A 170 34.24 7.20 14.62
C GLN A 170 33.64 7.35 16.03
N SER A 171 32.31 7.22 16.18
CA SER A 171 31.65 7.39 17.48
C SER A 171 31.85 6.22 18.46
N ILE A 172 31.70 4.97 18.00
CA ILE A 172 31.63 3.78 18.87
C ILE A 172 32.66 2.67 18.52
N GLY A 173 33.60 3.00 17.63
CA GLY A 173 34.67 2.10 17.19
C GLY A 173 34.27 1.22 15.99
N LYS A 174 35.29 0.70 15.29
CA LYS A 174 35.12 -0.03 14.01
C LYS A 174 34.12 -1.18 14.08
N LYS A 175 34.26 -2.08 15.07
CA LYS A 175 33.42 -3.27 15.18
C LYS A 175 31.95 -2.94 15.43
N TYR A 176 31.67 -2.11 16.44
CA TYR A 176 30.29 -1.78 16.83
C TYR A 176 29.64 -0.78 15.88
N GLY A 177 30.40 0.17 15.33
CA GLY A 177 29.91 1.15 14.34
C GLY A 177 29.47 0.49 13.03
N MET A 178 30.25 -0.48 12.52
CA MET A 178 29.85 -1.26 11.34
C MET A 178 28.61 -2.11 11.63
N LEU A 179 28.57 -2.81 12.77
CA LEU A 179 27.42 -3.63 13.14
C LEU A 179 26.14 -2.80 13.28
N PHE A 180 26.21 -1.66 13.97
CA PHE A 180 25.07 -0.75 14.11
C PHE A 180 24.56 -0.26 12.74
N THR A 181 25.49 0.10 11.84
CA THR A 181 25.12 0.59 10.51
C THR A 181 24.47 -0.52 9.66
N ALA A 182 25.01 -1.74 9.71
CA ALA A 182 24.42 -2.88 9.01
C ALA A 182 23.01 -3.22 9.53
N VAL A 183 22.83 -3.26 10.86
CA VAL A 183 21.52 -3.53 11.47
C VAL A 183 20.51 -2.45 11.10
N THR A 184 20.88 -1.18 11.25
CA THR A 184 19.98 -0.06 10.90
C THR A 184 19.66 -0.02 9.41
N LEU A 185 20.59 -0.36 8.53
CA LEU A 185 20.34 -0.48 7.09
C LEU A 185 19.29 -1.56 6.79
N ILE A 186 19.44 -2.76 7.37
CA ILE A 186 18.48 -3.86 7.21
C ILE A 186 17.09 -3.44 7.72
N MET A 187 17.03 -2.75 8.87
CA MET A 187 15.78 -2.23 9.43
C MET A 187 15.11 -1.19 8.52
N ILE A 188 15.88 -0.28 7.92
CA ILE A 188 15.35 0.72 6.98
C ILE A 188 14.81 0.03 5.73
N ILE A 189 15.54 -0.94 5.17
CA ILE A 189 15.09 -1.71 4.00
C ILE A 189 13.79 -2.46 4.33
N GLY A 190 13.71 -3.12 5.48
CA GLY A 190 12.49 -3.78 5.97
C GLY A 190 11.32 -2.82 6.12
N GLY A 191 11.54 -1.66 6.75
CA GLY A 191 10.51 -0.63 6.91
C GLY A 191 10.01 -0.07 5.58
N LEU A 192 10.90 0.18 4.62
CA LEU A 192 10.55 0.60 3.26
C LEU A 192 9.74 -0.45 2.51
N MET A 193 10.16 -1.71 2.59
CA MET A 193 9.43 -2.82 1.98
C MET A 193 8.01 -2.92 2.55
N SER A 194 7.84 -2.82 3.88
CA SER A 194 6.51 -2.88 4.48
C SER A 194 5.67 -1.66 4.13
N LEU A 195 6.29 -0.48 3.98
CA LEU A 195 5.62 0.71 3.49
C LEU A 195 5.10 0.51 2.05
N MET A 196 5.91 -0.07 1.16
CA MET A 196 5.47 -0.39 -0.20
C MET A 196 4.29 -1.37 -0.19
N LEU A 197 4.36 -2.42 0.63
CA LEU A 197 3.27 -3.37 0.80
C LEU A 197 1.96 -2.71 1.29
N LEU A 198 2.07 -1.75 2.21
CA LEU A 198 0.92 -0.98 2.67
C LEU A 198 0.34 -0.11 1.55
N ILE A 199 1.18 0.58 0.78
CA ILE A 199 0.73 1.37 -0.38
C ILE A 199 0.00 0.48 -1.37
N THR A 200 0.56 -0.69 -1.70
CA THR A 200 -0.10 -1.67 -2.58
C THR A 200 -1.45 -2.10 -2.03
N ALA A 201 -1.54 -2.44 -0.73
CA ALA A 201 -2.81 -2.82 -0.11
C ALA A 201 -3.87 -1.71 -0.17
N LEU A 202 -3.46 -0.45 0.06
CA LEU A 202 -4.34 0.72 -0.03
C LEU A 202 -4.82 0.96 -1.48
N ILE A 203 -3.93 0.84 -2.47
CA ILE A 203 -4.30 0.95 -3.89
C ILE A 203 -5.31 -0.13 -4.26
N THR A 204 -5.08 -1.39 -3.85
CA THR A 204 -6.03 -2.48 -4.10
C THR A 204 -7.41 -2.20 -3.51
N LEU A 205 -7.47 -1.63 -2.29
CA LEU A 205 -8.74 -1.21 -1.68
C LEU A 205 -9.42 -0.09 -2.47
N ILE A 206 -8.67 0.93 -2.90
CA ILE A 206 -9.22 2.05 -3.68
C ILE A 206 -9.78 1.55 -5.02
N VAL A 207 -9.02 0.71 -5.73
CA VAL A 207 -9.46 0.11 -7.01
C VAL A 207 -10.70 -0.76 -6.81
N GLN A 208 -10.79 -1.51 -5.70
CA GLN A 208 -11.98 -2.29 -5.38
C GLN A 208 -13.21 -1.40 -5.19
N VAL A 209 -13.09 -0.27 -4.49
CA VAL A 209 -14.19 0.70 -4.33
C VAL A 209 -14.60 1.28 -5.69
N LEU A 210 -13.64 1.71 -6.52
CA LEU A 210 -13.92 2.22 -7.86
C LEU A 210 -14.66 1.20 -8.72
N THR A 211 -14.26 -0.08 -8.66
CA THR A 211 -14.90 -1.17 -9.39
C THR A 211 -16.36 -1.35 -8.98
N ILE A 212 -16.65 -1.31 -7.67
CA ILE A 212 -18.03 -1.39 -7.16
C ILE A 212 -18.86 -0.18 -7.62
N VAL A 213 -18.30 1.03 -7.56
CA VAL A 213 -18.99 2.25 -8.02
C VAL A 213 -19.35 2.16 -9.51
N ILE A 214 -18.39 1.75 -10.35
CA ILE A 214 -18.62 1.57 -11.79
C ILE A 214 -19.71 0.53 -12.04
N LEU A 215 -19.70 -0.59 -11.30
CA LEU A 215 -20.70 -1.64 -11.43
C LEU A 215 -22.11 -1.16 -11.02
N VAL A 216 -22.23 -0.43 -9.92
CA VAL A 216 -23.51 0.15 -9.46
C VAL A 216 -24.05 1.18 -10.46
N VAL A 217 -23.20 2.09 -10.95
CA VAL A 217 -23.58 3.09 -11.96
C VAL A 217 -23.98 2.40 -13.27
N GLY A 218 -23.24 1.36 -13.68
CA GLY A 218 -23.54 0.58 -14.87
C GLY A 218 -24.89 -0.15 -14.78
N ILE A 219 -25.19 -0.77 -13.63
CA ILE A 219 -26.50 -1.40 -13.37
C ILE A 219 -27.62 -0.36 -13.38
N PHE A 220 -27.44 0.78 -12.70
CA PHE A 220 -28.43 1.85 -12.69
C PHE A 220 -28.70 2.41 -14.09
N TYR A 221 -27.65 2.62 -14.89
CA TYR A 221 -27.77 3.06 -16.27
C TYR A 221 -28.52 2.01 -17.12
N ALA A 222 -28.16 0.73 -17.01
CA ALA A 222 -28.85 -0.35 -17.72
C ALA A 222 -30.33 -0.43 -17.33
N LEU A 223 -30.65 -0.36 -16.04
CA LEU A 223 -32.01 -0.33 -15.53
C LEU A 223 -32.78 0.91 -16.02
N SER A 224 -32.16 2.09 -16.06
CA SER A 224 -32.79 3.30 -16.60
C SER A 224 -33.08 3.21 -18.11
N LYS A 225 -32.26 2.49 -18.87
CA LYS A 225 -32.50 2.21 -20.29
C LYS A 225 -33.60 1.17 -20.50
N VAL A 226 -33.66 0.13 -19.67
CA VAL A 226 -34.70 -0.91 -19.74
C VAL A 226 -36.06 -0.37 -19.25
N MET A 227 -36.07 0.48 -18.22
CA MET A 227 -37.26 1.16 -17.70
C MET A 227 -37.55 2.49 -18.40
N SER A 228 -36.83 2.84 -19.48
CA SER A 228 -37.29 3.92 -20.36
C SER A 228 -38.70 3.54 -20.80
N PRO A 229 -39.72 4.39 -20.51
CA PRO A 229 -41.10 4.01 -20.76
C PRO A 229 -41.20 3.64 -22.23
N ALA A 230 -41.53 2.38 -22.51
CA ALA A 230 -42.02 2.02 -23.82
C ALA A 230 -43.14 3.01 -24.09
N ILE A 231 -42.94 3.90 -25.07
CA ILE A 231 -44.00 4.77 -25.56
C ILE A 231 -45.08 3.78 -25.99
N ASP A 232 -46.12 3.64 -25.19
CA ASP A 232 -47.23 2.77 -25.52
C ASP A 232 -47.92 3.42 -26.73
N ILE A 233 -47.50 2.99 -27.92
CA ILE A 233 -48.00 3.43 -29.23
C ILE A 233 -49.53 3.23 -29.26
N GLN A 234 -50.03 2.22 -28.54
CA GLN A 234 -51.46 1.91 -28.42
C GLN A 234 -52.22 2.99 -27.61
N SER A 235 -51.58 3.62 -26.62
CA SER A 235 -52.19 4.71 -25.85
C SER A 235 -52.38 6.01 -26.66
N ARG A 236 -51.70 6.14 -27.81
CA ARG A 236 -51.64 7.36 -28.65
C ARG A 236 -52.27 7.22 -30.02
N THR A 237 -52.77 6.04 -30.36
CA THR A 237 -53.50 5.81 -31.61
C THR A 237 -54.99 6.10 -31.40
N ASP A 238 -55.62 6.87 -32.29
CA ASP A 238 -57.06 7.16 -32.29
C ASP A 238 -57.90 6.02 -32.90
N LEU A 239 -59.23 6.13 -32.82
CA LEU A 239 -60.20 5.15 -33.32
C LEU A 239 -60.15 4.87 -34.83
N ASP A 240 -59.44 5.69 -35.61
CA ASP A 240 -59.22 5.53 -37.06
C ASP A 240 -57.76 5.09 -37.37
N GLY A 241 -56.95 4.81 -36.35
CA GLY A 241 -55.60 4.27 -36.50
C GLY A 241 -54.49 5.31 -36.65
N LYS A 242 -54.75 6.61 -36.42
CA LYS A 242 -53.72 7.67 -36.51
C LYS A 242 -53.05 7.93 -35.17
N LEU A 243 -51.73 8.12 -35.22
CA LEU A 243 -50.89 8.36 -34.04
C LEU A 243 -50.88 9.85 -33.66
N HIS A 244 -51.03 10.14 -32.36
CA HIS A 244 -51.00 11.49 -31.81
C HIS A 244 -49.85 11.67 -30.82
N GLU A 245 -49.21 12.84 -30.81
CA GLU A 245 -48.06 13.12 -29.93
C GLU A 245 -48.44 13.26 -28.46
N THR A 246 -49.69 13.61 -28.15
CA THR A 246 -50.18 13.78 -26.78
C THR A 246 -51.53 13.10 -26.56
N GLN A 247 -51.81 12.67 -25.33
CA GLN A 247 -53.13 12.06 -25.00
C GLN A 247 -54.29 13.04 -25.19
N SER A 248 -54.06 14.35 -25.02
CA SER A 248 -55.09 15.36 -25.22
C SER A 248 -55.54 15.42 -26.69
N GLN A 249 -54.58 15.40 -27.62
CA GLN A 249 -54.87 15.36 -29.06
C GLN A 249 -55.65 14.12 -29.47
N LYS A 250 -55.26 12.94 -28.94
CA LYS A 250 -56.03 11.70 -29.15
C LYS A 250 -57.49 11.85 -28.69
N ARG A 251 -57.73 12.34 -27.47
CA ARG A 251 -59.10 12.44 -26.93
C ARG A 251 -59.98 13.37 -27.76
N VAL A 252 -59.43 14.47 -28.27
CA VAL A 252 -60.14 15.38 -29.17
C VAL A 252 -60.44 14.69 -30.50
N ALA A 253 -59.48 13.95 -31.06
CA ALA A 253 -59.68 13.18 -32.29
C ALA A 253 -60.75 12.10 -32.13
N ASP A 254 -60.70 11.30 -31.05
CA ASP A 254 -61.68 10.26 -30.74
C ASP A 254 -63.11 10.85 -30.59
N ALA A 255 -63.24 11.98 -29.90
CA ALA A 255 -64.53 12.67 -29.75
C ALA A 255 -65.08 13.18 -31.09
N GLN A 256 -64.22 13.64 -32.00
CA GLN A 256 -64.64 14.06 -33.35
C GLN A 256 -65.03 12.88 -34.23
N ILE A 257 -64.32 11.75 -34.13
CA ILE A 257 -64.63 10.53 -34.88
C ILE A 257 -65.98 9.97 -34.43
N LEU A 258 -66.23 9.89 -33.13
CA LEU A 258 -67.51 9.42 -32.58
C LEU A 258 -68.67 10.30 -33.03
N ASN A 259 -68.54 11.63 -32.93
CA ASN A 259 -69.54 12.58 -33.41
C ASN A 259 -69.83 12.45 -34.92
N ARG A 260 -68.84 12.07 -35.73
CA ARG A 260 -69.04 11.82 -37.17
C ARG A 260 -69.75 10.49 -37.44
N ARG A 261 -69.49 9.47 -36.62
CA ARG A 261 -70.13 8.15 -36.73
C ARG A 261 -71.59 8.18 -36.28
N GLU A 262 -71.94 8.99 -35.29
CA GLU A 262 -73.33 9.16 -34.82
C GLU A 262 -74.21 9.99 -35.77
N ARG A 263 -73.62 10.77 -36.68
CA ARG A 263 -74.35 11.57 -37.69
C ARG A 263 -74.52 10.86 -39.04
N LYS A 264 -74.12 9.59 -39.14
CA LYS A 264 -74.34 8.72 -40.29
C LYS A 264 -75.39 7.68 -39.94
#